data_AF-A0A1N7CPL1-F1
#
_entry.id   AF-A0A1N7CPL1-F1
#
_cell.length_a   1.000
_cell.length_b   1.000
_cell.length_c   1.000
_cell.angle_alpha   90.00
_cell.angle_beta   90.00
_cell.angle_gamma   90.00
#
_symmetry.space_group_name_H-M   'P 1'
#
loop_
_entity.id
_entity.type
_entity.pdbx_description
1 polymer ?
#
loop_
_entity_poly.entity_id
_entity_poly.type
_entity_poly.pdbx_seq_one_letter_code
_entity_poly.pdbx_strand_id
1 'polypeptide(L)'
;MHQLQLVIDHDSLLINQLTEALSSPTLSSSAKLAEARRVLTALGLDLGVTAAQQVWSASELAKEFGISAQAIGRLANQHQVKTDEFGEYRLDQAVHSRKQVQTFYYNQRGRNQLAELLKTRT
;
A
#
# COMPACT_ATOMS: atom_id res chain seq x y z
N MET A 1 -31.40 16.77 -24.58
CA MET A 1 -30.34 16.43 -25.55
C MET A 1 -29.08 17.33 -25.46
N HIS A 2 -28.98 18.32 -24.54
CA HIS A 2 -27.83 19.26 -24.50
C HIS A 2 -26.76 18.96 -23.44
N GLN A 3 -26.93 17.91 -22.62
CA GLN A 3 -26.03 17.65 -21.48
C GLN A 3 -24.93 16.61 -21.76
N LEU A 4 -25.00 15.90 -22.89
CA LEU A 4 -24.05 14.84 -23.26
C LEU A 4 -22.84 15.33 -24.08
N GLN A 5 -22.95 16.48 -24.76
CA GLN A 5 -21.86 17.00 -25.59
C GLN A 5 -20.72 17.64 -24.76
N LEU A 6 -21.04 18.18 -23.58
CA LEU A 6 -20.08 18.90 -22.72
C LEU A 6 -19.14 17.98 -21.92
N VAL A 7 -19.55 16.75 -21.63
CA VAL A 7 -18.76 15.80 -20.82
C VAL A 7 -17.60 15.20 -21.64
N ILE A 8 -17.81 14.99 -22.94
CA ILE A 8 -16.82 14.38 -23.84
C ILE A 8 -15.60 15.31 -24.07
N ASP A 9 -15.81 16.63 -24.08
CA ASP A 9 -14.73 17.61 -24.26
C ASP A 9 -13.81 17.71 -23.04
N HIS A 10 -14.36 17.57 -21.82
CA HIS A 10 -13.58 17.70 -20.59
C HIS A 10 -12.64 16.50 -20.39
N ASP A 11 -13.14 15.28 -20.59
CA ASP A 11 -12.33 14.07 -20.39
C ASP A 11 -11.23 13.96 -21.45
N SER A 12 -11.53 14.37 -22.69
CA SER A 12 -10.56 14.43 -23.78
C SER A 12 -9.42 15.43 -23.49
N LEU A 13 -9.76 16.59 -22.91
CA LEU A 13 -8.76 17.58 -22.48
C LEU A 13 -7.85 17.02 -21.38
N LEU A 14 -8.43 16.34 -20.40
CA LEU A 14 -7.69 15.70 -19.31
C LEU A 14 -6.74 14.61 -19.84
N ILE A 15 -7.18 13.75 -20.76
CA ILE A 15 -6.32 12.72 -21.37
C ILE A 15 -5.16 13.34 -22.16
N ASN A 16 -5.39 14.45 -22.86
CA ASN A 16 -4.32 15.16 -23.57
C ASN A 16 -3.29 15.75 -22.58
N GLN A 17 -3.73 16.36 -21.47
CA GLN A 17 -2.84 16.85 -20.41
C GLN A 17 -1.97 15.74 -19.82
N LEU A 18 -2.55 14.55 -19.60
CA LEU A 18 -1.81 13.37 -19.15
C LEU A 18 -0.74 12.96 -20.15
N THR A 19 -1.11 12.89 -21.43
CA THR A 19 -0.21 12.47 -22.51
C THR A 19 0.97 13.43 -22.63
N GLU A 20 0.71 14.74 -22.62
CA GLU A 20 1.75 15.77 -22.69
C GLU A 20 2.72 15.70 -21.49
N ALA A 21 2.19 15.53 -20.27
CA ALA A 21 3.00 15.41 -19.07
C ALA A 21 3.91 14.17 -19.11
N LEU A 22 3.40 13.02 -19.53
CA LEU A 22 4.17 11.78 -19.62
C LEU A 22 5.23 11.83 -20.73
N SER A 23 4.91 12.44 -21.86
CA SER A 23 5.80 12.61 -23.01
C SER A 23 6.84 13.72 -22.82
N SER A 24 6.69 14.59 -21.83
CA SER A 24 7.65 15.68 -21.58
C SER A 24 9.07 15.15 -21.30
N PRO A 25 10.09 15.60 -22.06
CA PRO A 25 11.49 15.21 -21.81
C PRO A 25 12.11 15.97 -20.61
N THR A 26 11.46 17.03 -20.13
CA THR A 26 12.00 17.91 -19.07
C THR A 26 11.43 17.59 -17.68
N LEU A 27 10.29 16.92 -17.59
CA LEU A 27 9.68 16.54 -16.32
C LEU A 27 10.39 15.33 -15.70
N SER A 28 10.67 15.41 -14.40
CA SER A 28 11.16 14.29 -13.61
C SER A 28 10.10 13.21 -13.43
N SER A 29 10.51 11.98 -13.08
CA SER A 29 9.59 10.86 -12.82
C SER A 29 8.57 11.16 -11.73
N SER A 30 8.95 11.90 -10.69
CA SER A 30 8.04 12.31 -9.61
C SER A 30 7.00 13.34 -10.07
N ALA A 31 7.39 14.29 -10.92
CA ALA A 31 6.47 15.29 -11.48
C ALA A 31 5.45 14.65 -12.44
N LYS A 32 5.91 13.71 -13.28
CA LYS A 32 5.04 12.90 -14.16
C LYS A 32 4.01 12.11 -13.37
N LEU A 33 4.43 11.49 -12.26
CA LEU A 33 3.54 10.72 -11.39
C LEU A 33 2.49 11.59 -10.68
N ALA A 34 2.89 12.78 -10.22
CA ALA A 34 1.97 13.72 -9.57
C ALA A 34 0.88 14.21 -10.53
N GLU A 35 1.25 14.53 -11.77
CA GLU A 35 0.30 14.98 -12.79
C GLU A 35 -0.62 13.84 -13.24
N ALA A 36 -0.08 12.63 -13.41
CA ALA A 36 -0.89 11.46 -13.73
C ALA A 36 -1.98 11.21 -12.68
N ARG A 37 -1.61 11.28 -11.39
CA ARG A 37 -2.56 11.16 -10.29
C ARG A 37 -3.65 12.23 -10.34
N ARG A 38 -3.29 13.50 -10.58
CA ARG A 38 -4.23 14.62 -10.65
C ARG A 38 -5.28 14.38 -11.74
N VAL A 39 -4.82 14.02 -12.95
CA VAL A 39 -5.70 13.78 -14.11
C VAL A 39 -6.62 12.59 -13.89
N LEU A 40 -6.08 11.46 -13.43
CA LEU A 40 -6.87 10.24 -13.20
C LEU A 40 -7.95 10.46 -12.12
N THR A 41 -7.62 11.22 -11.07
CA THR A 41 -8.60 11.62 -10.03
C THR A 41 -9.71 12.49 -10.62
N ALA A 42 -9.38 13.42 -11.52
CA ALA A 42 -10.35 14.28 -12.19
C ALA A 42 -11.29 13.50 -13.12
N LEU A 43 -10.83 12.39 -13.70
CA LEU A 43 -11.64 11.46 -14.51
C LEU A 43 -12.51 10.52 -13.65
N GLY A 44 -12.50 10.64 -12.32
CA GLY A 44 -13.20 9.71 -11.43
C GLY A 44 -12.56 8.31 -11.38
N LEU A 45 -11.38 8.14 -11.98
CA LEU A 45 -10.55 6.95 -11.92
C LEU A 45 -9.65 7.08 -10.70
N ASP A 46 -10.23 6.95 -9.51
CA ASP A 46 -9.43 6.72 -8.32
C ASP A 46 -8.79 5.34 -8.43
N LEU A 47 -7.57 5.30 -8.97
CA LEU A 47 -6.78 4.08 -9.12
C LEU A 47 -6.42 3.44 -7.77
N GLY A 48 -6.86 3.99 -6.63
CA GLY A 48 -6.52 3.49 -5.30
C GLY A 48 -5.02 3.56 -5.04
N VAL A 49 -4.28 4.36 -5.82
CA VAL A 49 -2.84 4.58 -5.60
C VAL A 49 -2.67 5.54 -4.42
N THR A 50 -3.46 5.44 -3.36
CA THR A 50 -3.22 6.20 -2.14
C THR A 50 -1.91 5.74 -1.50
N ALA A 51 -1.17 6.73 -1.01
CA ALA A 51 0.10 6.61 -0.34
C ALA A 51 0.06 5.58 0.82
N ALA A 52 1.10 4.75 0.91
CA ALA A 52 1.31 3.67 1.88
C ALA A 52 0.23 2.57 1.88
N GLN A 53 0.59 1.35 1.44
CA GLN A 53 -0.23 0.17 1.69
C GLN A 53 -0.50 0.06 3.20
N GLN A 54 -1.74 -0.26 3.56
CA GLN A 54 -2.05 -0.59 4.95
C GLN A 54 -1.18 -1.77 5.37
N VAL A 55 -0.49 -1.59 6.48
CA VAL A 55 0.34 -2.62 7.09
C VAL A 55 0.00 -2.76 8.56
N TRP A 56 0.31 -3.93 9.10
CA TRP A 56 0.09 -4.27 10.49
C TRP A 56 1.40 -4.73 11.12
N SER A 57 1.66 -4.26 12.33
CA SER A 57 2.68 -4.84 13.19
C SER A 57 2.28 -6.24 13.66
N ALA A 58 3.26 -7.01 14.15
CA ALA A 58 2.99 -8.29 14.81
C ALA A 58 2.04 -8.15 16.01
N SER A 59 2.08 -7.02 16.71
CA SER A 59 1.22 -6.74 17.87
C SER A 59 -0.23 -6.51 17.47
N GLU A 60 -0.48 -5.80 16.38
CA GLU A 60 -1.83 -5.57 15.87
C GLU A 60 -2.45 -6.88 15.37
N LEU A 61 -1.72 -7.66 14.58
CA LEU A 61 -2.20 -8.97 14.12
C LEU A 61 -2.41 -9.95 15.27
N ALA A 62 -1.53 -9.93 16.28
CA ALA A 62 -1.69 -10.76 17.46
C ALA A 62 -2.99 -10.44 18.22
N LYS A 63 -3.28 -9.15 18.42
CA LYS A 63 -4.54 -8.71 19.03
C LYS A 63 -5.75 -9.15 18.20
N GLU A 64 -5.66 -9.03 16.88
CA GLU A 64 -6.71 -9.46 15.97
C GLU A 64 -6.96 -10.97 16.03
N PHE A 65 -5.90 -11.79 16.04
CA PHE A 65 -6.00 -13.24 16.02
C PHE A 65 -6.15 -13.87 17.42
N GLY A 66 -6.17 -13.06 18.48
CA GLY A 66 -6.30 -13.55 19.86
C GLY A 66 -5.08 -14.32 20.37
N ILE A 67 -3.88 -14.02 19.85
CA ILE A 67 -2.61 -14.64 20.26
C ILE A 67 -1.58 -13.59 20.69
N SER A 68 -0.35 -14.00 21.03
CA SER A 68 0.72 -13.07 21.39
C SER A 68 1.54 -12.61 20.17
N ALA A 69 2.09 -11.39 20.24
CA ALA A 69 2.98 -10.85 19.19
C ALA A 69 4.22 -11.76 18.96
N GLN A 70 4.70 -12.39 20.03
CA GLN A 70 5.79 -13.38 19.95
C GLN A 70 5.37 -14.64 19.18
N ALA A 71 4.12 -15.10 19.32
CA ALA A 71 3.61 -16.22 18.55
C ALA A 71 3.55 -15.89 17.06
N ILE A 72 3.08 -14.68 16.68
CA ILE A 72 3.13 -14.19 15.30
C ILE A 72 4.57 -14.18 14.77
N GLY A 73 5.50 -13.60 15.54
CA GLY A 73 6.91 -13.51 15.13
C GLY A 73 7.56 -14.89 14.91
N ARG A 74 7.28 -15.86 15.79
CA ARG A 74 7.75 -17.23 15.65
C ARG A 74 7.15 -17.92 14.43
N LEU A 75 5.84 -17.78 14.22
CA LEU A 75 5.13 -18.34 13.06
C LEU A 75 5.69 -17.78 11.75
N ALA A 76 5.85 -16.46 11.68
CA ALA A 76 6.40 -15.78 10.51
C ALA A 76 7.82 -16.24 10.19
N ASN A 77 8.68 -16.41 11.20
CA ASN A 77 10.04 -16.93 11.00
C ASN A 77 10.04 -18.40 10.55
N GLN A 78 9.21 -19.25 11.18
CA GLN A 78 9.13 -20.68 10.89
C GLN A 78 8.69 -20.95 9.44
N HIS A 79 7.76 -20.15 8.91
CA HIS A 79 7.21 -20.29 7.57
C HIS A 79 7.79 -19.30 6.57
N GLN A 80 8.87 -18.60 6.92
CA GLN A 80 9.57 -17.64 6.03
C GLN A 80 8.64 -16.56 5.45
N VAL A 81 7.68 -16.07 6.24
CA VAL A 81 6.71 -15.04 5.83
C VAL A 81 7.34 -13.63 5.84
N LYS A 82 8.53 -13.45 6.41
CA LYS A 82 9.21 -12.14 6.45
C LYS A 82 9.96 -11.85 5.15
N THR A 83 9.22 -11.70 4.07
CA THR A 83 9.74 -11.37 2.72
C THR A 83 9.03 -10.14 2.18
N ASP A 84 9.63 -9.51 1.18
CA ASP A 84 9.12 -8.29 0.54
C ASP A 84 7.72 -8.49 -0.09
N GLU A 85 7.34 -9.74 -0.38
CA GLU A 85 6.00 -10.07 -0.86
C GLU A 85 4.92 -9.90 0.23
N PHE A 86 5.26 -10.20 1.48
CA PHE A 86 4.32 -10.30 2.60
C PHE A 86 4.40 -9.11 3.56
N GLY A 87 5.32 -8.19 3.32
CA GLY A 87 5.50 -7.02 4.17
C GLY A 87 6.85 -6.37 3.95
N GLU A 88 7.27 -5.57 4.93
CA GLU A 88 8.54 -4.86 4.88
C GLU A 88 9.07 -4.59 6.29
N TYR A 89 10.38 -4.42 6.40
CA TYR A 89 11.01 -3.96 7.63
C TYR A 89 10.98 -2.42 7.70
N ARG A 90 10.51 -1.88 8.82
CA ARG A 90 10.53 -0.44 9.13
C ARG A 90 11.32 -0.18 10.40
N LEU A 91 11.89 1.02 10.52
CA LEU A 91 12.42 1.51 11.79
C LEU A 91 11.27 1.98 12.66
N ASP A 92 11.24 1.49 13.89
CA ASP A 92 10.20 1.79 14.88
C ASP A 92 10.85 2.06 16.23
N GLN A 93 10.14 2.76 17.13
CA GLN A 93 10.63 2.97 18.48
C GLN A 93 10.32 1.75 19.35
N ALA A 94 11.30 1.29 20.12
CA ALA A 94 11.08 0.23 21.10
C ALA A 94 10.04 0.66 22.15
N VAL A 95 9.10 -0.23 22.49
CA VAL A 95 7.96 0.06 23.40
C VAL A 95 8.37 0.65 24.76
N HIS A 96 9.55 0.28 25.28
CA HIS A 96 10.03 0.69 26.60
C HIS A 96 11.34 1.50 26.57
N SER A 97 11.76 2.00 25.40
CA SER A 97 13.02 2.74 25.26
C SER A 97 12.94 3.77 24.14
N ARG A 98 13.89 4.71 24.10
CA ARG A 98 14.07 5.61 22.95
C ARG A 98 14.90 5.00 21.82
N LYS A 99 15.35 3.75 21.99
CA LYS A 99 16.08 3.01 20.96
C LYS A 99 15.20 2.77 19.73
N GLN A 100 15.73 3.06 18.53
CA GLN A 100 15.13 2.60 17.28
C GLN A 100 15.45 1.12 17.05
N VAL A 101 14.44 0.35 16.66
CA VAL A 101 14.51 -1.08 16.37
C VAL A 101 13.90 -1.35 15.01
N GLN A 102 14.36 -2.42 14.36
CA GLN A 102 13.77 -2.87 13.11
C GLN A 102 12.56 -3.75 13.42
N THR A 103 11.39 -3.38 12.91
CA THR A 103 10.12 -4.11 13.07
C THR A 103 9.60 -4.52 11.71
N PHE A 104 9.17 -5.77 11.56
CA PHE A 104 8.51 -6.22 10.35
C PHE A 104 7.02 -5.88 10.40
N TYR A 105 6.56 -5.20 9.36
CA TYR A 105 5.18 -4.82 9.16
C TYR A 105 4.60 -5.67 8.03
N TYR A 106 3.52 -6.38 8.31
CA TYR A 106 2.85 -7.26 7.37
C TYR A 106 1.90 -6.47 6.49
N ASN A 107 1.94 -6.69 5.19
CA ASN A 107 0.90 -6.19 4.29
C ASN A 107 -0.32 -7.14 4.32
N GLN A 108 -1.33 -6.85 3.49
CA GLN A 108 -2.54 -7.67 3.44
C GLN A 108 -2.25 -9.14 3.08
N ARG A 109 -1.28 -9.41 2.20
CA ARG A 109 -0.89 -10.80 1.86
C ARG A 109 -0.26 -11.51 3.04
N GLY A 110 0.66 -10.85 3.75
CA GLY A 110 1.28 -11.41 4.95
C GLY A 110 0.27 -11.69 6.07
N ARG A 111 -0.68 -10.78 6.28
CA ARG A 111 -1.81 -10.99 7.21
C ARG A 111 -2.62 -12.24 6.85
N ASN A 112 -3.00 -12.39 5.58
CA ASN A 112 -3.76 -13.55 5.11
C ASN A 112 -2.97 -14.85 5.28
N GLN A 113 -1.68 -14.86 4.91
CA GLN A 113 -0.82 -16.03 5.04
C GLN A 113 -0.71 -16.49 6.50
N LEU A 114 -0.53 -15.55 7.43
CA LEU A 114 -0.49 -15.86 8.87
C LEU A 114 -1.82 -16.43 9.37
N ALA A 115 -2.96 -15.89 8.90
CA ALA A 115 -4.28 -16.40 9.26
C ALA A 115 -4.48 -17.86 8.79
N GLU A 116 -4.06 -18.19 7.56
CA GLU A 116 -4.13 -19.57 7.05
C GLU A 116 -3.22 -20.52 7.83
N LEU A 117 -1.99 -20.11 8.14
CA LEU A 117 -1.05 -20.90 8.93
C LEU A 117 -1.57 -21.18 10.35
N LEU A 118 -2.36 -20.27 10.94
CA LEU A 118 -3.00 -20.48 12.23
C LEU A 118 -4.14 -21.49 12.17
N LYS A 119 -4.93 -21.49 11.09
CA LYS A 119 -6.00 -22.48 10.87
C LYS A 119 -5.44 -23.90 10.74
N THR A 120 -4.37 -24.08 9.96
CA THR A 120 -3.74 -25.40 9.72
C THR A 120 -3.10 -26.01 10.99
N ARG A 121 -2.90 -25.22 12.05
CA ARG A 121 -2.36 -25.68 13.34
C ARG A 121 -3.42 -26.17 14.32
N THR A 122 -4.70 -25.92 14.03
CA THR A 122 -5.84 -26.27 14.88
C THR A 122 -6.49 -27.54 14.35
#